data_AF-A0A9X1DMD2-F1
#
_entry.id   AF-A0A9X1DMD2-F1
#
_cell.length_a   1.000
_cell.length_b   1.000
_cell.length_c   1.000
_cell.angle_alpha   90.00
_cell.angle_beta   90.00
_cell.angle_gamma   90.00
#
_symmetry.space_group_name_H-M   'P 1'
#
loop_
_entity.id
_entity.type
_entity.pdbx_description
1 polymer ?
#
loop_
_entity_poly.entity_id
_entity_poly.type
_entity_poly.pdbx_seq_one_letter_code
_entity_poly.pdbx_strand_id
1 'polypeptide(L)'
;MNTDQAFDLLKDAGVTESSSIQTVRRWLREGKIKYEGGNGNRKTGYLMDDADQAFEMLKDAGVTESNSVQTVRRWLGEGKIKYAGNGKRSTGYISDDTASKLAINDMIKQNKDEIIHRLKLKIQAQEKHIEGIEELHETAKRILIQQRDMFKKEVAILKNEKKELQNESKDLLKENIELGNELIKLKEKIRNNYMIDSTTLSNDYSEKLGLSKMASDKEVLAEYKGLLKITHPDHNGNAKVFHYIKTDYDNFRKSSKGK
;
A
#
# COMPACT_ATOMS: atom_id res chain seq x y z
N MET A 1 38.53 21.27 25.72
CA MET A 1 37.40 20.36 25.51
C MET A 1 36.92 20.46 24.06
N ASN A 2 36.70 19.32 23.39
CA ASN A 2 36.13 19.25 22.04
C ASN A 2 34.60 19.08 22.07
N THR A 3 33.94 19.07 20.90
CA THR A 3 32.47 18.96 20.80
C THR A 3 31.91 17.66 21.36
N ASP A 4 32.60 16.55 21.12
CA ASP A 4 32.13 15.22 21.53
C ASP A 4 32.27 15.05 23.05
N GLN A 5 33.38 15.51 23.62
CA GLN A 5 33.60 15.58 25.07
C GLN A 5 32.57 16.46 25.79
N ALA A 6 32.23 17.61 25.19
CA ALA A 6 31.21 18.51 25.76
C ALA A 6 29.82 17.87 25.73
N PHE A 7 29.52 17.14 24.67
CA PHE A 7 28.25 16.42 24.55
C PHE A 7 28.15 15.26 25.55
N ASP A 8 29.21 14.45 25.67
CA ASP A 8 29.29 13.35 26.62
C ASP A 8 29.18 13.84 28.08
N LEU A 9 29.82 14.97 28.40
CA LEU A 9 29.72 15.60 29.72
C LEU A 9 28.27 15.96 30.08
N LEU A 10 27.54 16.57 29.14
CA LEU A 10 26.14 16.96 29.35
C LEU A 10 25.22 15.75 29.46
N LYS A 11 25.47 14.69 28.68
CA LYS A 11 24.75 13.42 28.81
C LYS A 11 24.99 12.77 30.17
N ASP A 12 26.24 12.72 30.63
CA ASP A 12 26.59 12.18 31.94
C ASP A 12 25.96 12.98 33.09
N ALA A 13 25.77 14.29 32.89
CA ALA A 13 25.07 15.17 33.83
C ALA A 13 23.53 15.04 33.78
N GLY A 14 22.99 14.17 32.92
CA GLY A 14 21.55 13.93 32.80
C GLY A 14 20.79 15.01 32.01
N VAL A 15 21.49 15.82 31.22
CA VAL A 15 20.86 16.82 30.33
C VAL A 15 20.25 16.09 29.12
N THR A 16 19.06 16.51 28.70
CA THR A 16 18.40 15.93 27.53
C THR A 16 19.20 16.16 26.26
N GLU A 17 19.14 15.21 25.32
CA GLU A 17 19.92 15.24 24.09
C GLU A 17 19.66 16.50 23.24
N SER A 18 18.42 16.99 23.22
CA SER A 18 18.08 18.25 22.53
C SER A 18 18.74 19.47 23.19
N SER A 19 18.75 19.52 24.52
CA SER A 19 19.37 20.60 25.29
C SER A 19 20.90 20.55 25.22
N SER A 20 21.48 19.35 25.23
CA SER A 20 22.93 19.20 25.07
C SER A 20 23.41 19.64 23.69
N ILE A 21 22.71 19.29 22.60
CA ILE A 21 23.04 19.77 21.25
C ILE A 21 22.99 21.30 21.17
N GLN A 22 21.96 21.93 21.72
CA GLN A 22 21.83 23.38 21.71
C GLN A 22 22.93 24.06 22.52
N THR A 23 23.25 23.50 23.70
CA THR A 23 24.30 24.02 24.59
C THR A 23 25.68 23.89 23.97
N VAL A 24 26.00 22.74 23.37
CA VAL A 24 27.28 22.51 22.66
C VAL A 24 27.41 23.48 21.48
N ARG A 25 26.35 23.67 20.68
CA ARG A 25 26.36 24.66 19.57
C ARG A 25 26.55 26.09 20.07
N ARG A 26 25.98 26.42 21.22
CA ARG A 26 26.17 27.73 21.86
C ARG A 26 27.61 27.91 22.34
N TRP A 27 28.17 26.93 23.05
CA TRP A 27 29.55 26.96 23.51
C TRP A 27 30.57 26.99 22.37
N LEU A 28 30.24 26.38 21.22
CA LEU A 28 31.06 26.48 20.01
C LEU A 28 31.08 27.92 19.46
N ARG A 29 29.92 28.59 19.43
CA ARG A 29 29.81 30.00 19.01
C ARG A 29 30.50 30.96 19.97
N GLU A 30 30.47 30.64 21.27
CA GLU A 30 31.11 31.41 22.34
C GLU A 30 32.62 31.11 22.48
N GLY A 31 33.17 30.19 21.69
CA GLY A 31 34.58 29.80 21.75
C GLY A 31 35.00 29.04 23.02
N LYS A 32 34.05 28.62 23.86
CA LYS A 32 34.29 27.85 25.10
C LYS A 32 34.76 26.42 24.81
N ILE A 33 34.40 25.88 23.65
CA ILE A 33 34.84 24.58 23.15
C ILE A 33 35.35 24.73 21.71
N LYS A 34 36.22 23.82 21.28
CA LYS A 34 36.77 23.82 19.93
C LYS A 34 36.19 22.68 19.11
N TYR A 35 35.93 22.93 17.83
CA TYR A 35 35.62 21.88 16.87
C TYR A 35 36.91 21.16 16.48
N GLU A 36 36.93 19.84 16.63
CA GLU A 36 38.06 18.98 16.24
C GLU A 36 37.61 18.12 15.05
N GLY A 37 37.70 18.68 13.85
CA GLY A 37 37.32 18.00 12.61
C GLY A 37 38.49 17.30 11.94
N GLY A 38 38.35 16.00 11.64
CA GLY A 38 39.10 15.37 10.56
C GLY A 38 40.43 14.67 10.89
N ASN A 39 40.64 14.12 12.08
CA ASN A 39 41.74 13.17 12.29
C ASN A 39 41.29 11.96 13.11
N GLY A 40 41.66 10.74 12.66
CA GLY A 40 41.04 9.45 13.00
C GLY A 40 41.09 8.97 14.45
N ASN A 41 41.50 9.80 15.41
CA ASN A 41 41.45 9.50 16.84
C ASN A 41 40.51 10.50 17.53
N ARG A 42 39.20 10.27 17.45
CA ARG A 42 38.22 10.97 18.28
C ARG A 42 38.51 10.62 19.74
N LYS A 43 39.05 11.57 20.51
CA LYS A 43 39.20 11.43 21.96
C LYS A 43 37.81 11.44 22.59
N THR A 44 37.25 10.26 22.82
CA THR A 44 36.01 10.06 23.58
C THR A 44 36.36 9.95 25.07
N GLY A 45 35.56 10.60 25.91
CA GLY A 45 35.87 10.80 27.33
C GLY A 45 36.46 12.19 27.62
N TYR A 46 35.84 12.89 28.58
CA TYR A 46 36.32 14.17 29.09
C TYR A 46 37.19 13.93 30.33
N LEU A 47 38.35 14.58 30.36
CA LEU A 47 39.13 14.76 31.58
C LEU A 47 39.16 16.27 31.82
N MET A 48 38.45 16.73 32.84
CA MET A 48 38.56 18.12 33.28
C MET A 48 39.62 18.21 34.36
N ASP A 49 40.54 19.14 34.21
CA ASP A 49 41.61 19.33 35.19
C ASP A 49 41.12 20.12 36.43
N ASP A 50 39.94 20.73 36.37
CA ASP A 50 39.38 21.54 37.45
C ASP A 50 37.88 21.26 37.71
N ALA A 51 37.55 21.09 38.99
CA ALA A 51 36.19 20.90 39.46
C ALA A 51 35.37 22.21 39.43
N ASP A 52 36.01 23.36 39.62
CA ASP A 52 35.33 24.67 39.57
C ASP A 52 34.86 24.96 38.13
N GLN A 53 35.68 24.63 37.13
CA GLN A 53 35.31 24.68 35.72
C GLN A 53 34.10 23.77 35.39
N ALA A 54 34.02 22.59 36.00
CA ALA A 54 32.89 21.68 35.81
C ALA A 54 31.59 22.25 36.38
N PHE A 55 31.64 22.90 37.54
CA PHE A 55 30.48 23.59 38.12
C PHE A 55 29.98 24.74 37.24
N GLU A 56 30.90 25.57 36.72
CA GLU A 56 30.53 26.66 35.81
C GLU A 56 29.85 26.15 34.54
N MET A 57 30.38 25.08 33.93
CA MET A 57 29.79 24.48 32.73
C MET A 57 28.41 23.87 32.98
N LEU A 58 28.20 23.22 34.13
CA LEU A 58 26.89 22.65 34.49
C LEU A 58 25.86 23.75 34.77
N LYS A 59 26.28 24.83 35.43
CA LYS A 59 25.44 26.00 35.68
C LYS A 59 25.05 26.68 34.36
N ASP A 60 25.99 26.86 33.45
CA ASP A 60 25.74 27.40 32.11
C ASP A 60 24.79 26.53 31.29
N ALA A 61 24.85 25.21 31.47
CA ALA A 61 23.96 24.24 30.84
C ALA A 61 22.55 24.17 31.47
N GLY A 62 22.29 24.96 32.51
CA GLY A 62 21.00 25.00 33.20
C GLY A 62 20.75 23.81 34.14
N VAL A 63 21.82 23.12 34.57
CA VAL A 63 21.72 22.05 35.57
C VAL A 63 21.53 22.68 36.96
N THR A 64 20.60 22.15 37.75
CA THR A 64 20.33 22.65 39.11
C THR A 64 21.55 22.46 40.03
N GLU A 65 21.74 23.37 40.98
CA GLU A 65 22.91 23.36 41.87
C GLU A 65 23.06 22.04 42.63
N SER A 66 21.94 21.49 43.15
CA SER A 66 21.91 20.16 43.78
C SER A 66 22.39 19.04 42.85
N ASN A 67 21.95 19.03 41.59
CA ASN A 67 22.35 18.01 40.61
C ASN A 67 23.79 18.22 40.16
N SER A 68 24.26 19.47 40.11
CA SER A 68 25.64 19.80 39.76
C SER A 68 26.62 19.29 40.82
N VAL A 69 26.30 19.45 42.11
CA VAL A 69 27.12 18.98 43.24
C VAL A 69 27.19 17.45 43.27
N GLN A 70 26.07 16.77 43.05
CA GLN A 70 26.05 15.30 43.00
C GLN A 70 26.85 14.74 41.82
N THR A 71 26.69 15.36 40.64
CA THR A 71 27.38 14.96 39.41
C THR A 71 28.90 15.17 39.53
N VAL A 72 29.35 16.33 40.04
CA VAL A 72 30.78 16.63 40.22
C VAL A 72 31.41 15.73 41.30
N ARG A 73 30.71 15.46 42.41
CA ARG A 73 31.20 14.50 43.42
C ARG A 73 31.38 13.10 42.84
N ARG A 74 30.44 12.65 42.00
CA ARG A 74 30.54 11.37 41.30
C ARG A 74 31.72 11.35 40.34
N TRP A 75 31.93 12.40 39.56
CA TRP A 75 33.07 12.49 38.64
C TRP A 75 34.43 12.55 39.33
N LEU A 76 34.52 13.19 40.51
CA LEU A 76 35.71 13.12 41.37
C LEU A 76 35.98 11.69 41.85
N GLY A 77 34.94 10.97 42.28
CA GLY A 77 35.05 9.57 42.69
C GLY A 77 35.42 8.61 41.56
N GLU A 78 34.98 8.90 40.33
CA GLU A 78 35.29 8.14 39.12
C GLU A 78 36.65 8.53 38.49
N GLY A 79 37.34 9.55 39.02
CA GLY A 79 38.61 10.04 38.48
C GLY A 79 38.50 10.76 37.13
N LYS A 80 37.27 11.14 36.72
CA LYS A 80 36.99 11.86 35.46
C LYS A 80 37.34 13.35 35.53
N ILE A 81 37.47 13.90 36.74
CA ILE A 81 37.91 15.27 36.98
C ILE A 81 38.94 15.32 38.10
N LYS A 82 39.88 16.26 38.04
CA LYS A 82 40.86 16.50 39.10
C LYS A 82 40.47 17.69 39.94
N TYR A 83 40.81 17.66 41.23
CA TYR A 83 40.69 18.81 42.11
C TYR A 83 41.95 19.66 42.00
N ALA A 84 41.96 20.66 41.11
CA ALA A 84 43.04 21.63 41.00
C ALA A 84 42.84 22.83 41.96
N GLY A 85 42.57 22.55 43.23
CA GLY A 85 42.44 23.58 44.26
C GLY A 85 43.75 23.82 45.00
N ASN A 86 44.59 24.74 44.52
CA ASN A 86 45.68 25.33 45.32
C ASN A 86 45.11 26.40 46.26
N GLY A 87 44.14 26.01 47.07
CA GLY A 87 43.32 26.92 47.88
C GLY A 87 42.86 26.22 49.15
N LYS A 88 43.50 26.59 50.26
CA LYS A 88 43.22 26.12 51.62
C LYS A 88 41.76 26.50 52.00
N ARG A 89 40.79 25.61 51.77
CA ARG A 89 39.45 25.73 52.35
C ARG A 89 39.33 24.79 53.54
N SER A 90 39.39 25.42 54.71
CA SER A 90 38.91 24.88 55.98
C SER A 90 37.45 24.44 55.83
N THR A 91 37.20 23.13 55.83
CA THR A 91 35.86 22.58 56.09
C THR A 91 35.92 21.82 57.40
N GLY A 92 35.70 22.55 58.49
CA GLY A 92 35.43 21.97 59.81
C GLY A 92 34.05 21.34 59.84
N TYR A 93 33.94 20.11 59.35
CA TYR A 93 32.88 19.17 59.74
C TYR A 93 33.53 17.80 59.81
N ILE A 94 33.95 17.42 61.02
CA ILE A 94 34.14 16.01 61.35
C ILE A 94 32.71 15.46 61.46
N SER A 95 32.16 15.02 60.33
CA SER A 95 30.95 14.23 60.32
C SER A 95 31.27 12.89 60.96
N ASP A 96 30.61 12.60 62.07
CA ASP A 96 30.69 11.30 62.73
C ASP A 96 30.31 10.22 61.71
N ASP A 97 31.32 9.44 61.31
CA ASP A 97 31.32 8.56 60.15
C ASP A 97 30.33 7.39 60.32
N THR A 98 29.87 7.15 61.54
CA THR A 98 28.94 6.08 61.90
C THR A 98 27.47 6.48 61.71
N ALA A 99 27.08 7.69 62.17
CA ALA A 99 25.73 8.21 62.00
C ALA A 99 25.45 8.61 60.55
N SER A 100 26.47 9.12 59.86
CA SER A 100 26.41 9.48 58.44
C SER A 100 26.22 8.24 57.56
N LYS A 101 26.93 7.13 57.84
CA LYS A 101 26.76 5.86 57.10
C LYS A 101 25.40 5.20 57.31
N LEU A 102 24.83 5.28 58.51
CA LEU A 102 23.49 4.76 58.80
C LEU A 102 22.40 5.58 58.08
N ALA A 103 22.48 6.92 58.14
CA ALA A 103 21.55 7.78 57.42
C ALA A 103 21.66 7.65 55.89
N ILE A 104 22.88 7.48 55.36
CA ILE A 104 23.11 7.23 53.92
C ILE A 104 22.54 5.86 53.52
N ASN A 105 22.73 4.81 54.31
CA ASN A 105 22.16 3.49 54.01
C ASN A 105 20.64 3.49 54.09
N ASP A 106 20.03 4.15 55.06
CA ASP A 106 18.57 4.29 55.16
C ASP A 106 18.01 5.14 54.01
N MET A 107 18.69 6.23 53.62
CA MET A 107 18.32 7.03 52.45
C MET A 107 18.46 6.24 51.14
N ILE A 108 19.53 5.45 50.97
CA ILE A 108 19.72 4.56 49.81
C ILE A 108 18.65 3.46 49.79
N LYS A 109 18.27 2.92 50.95
CA LYS A 109 17.23 1.90 51.07
C LYS A 109 15.85 2.46 50.77
N GLN A 110 15.52 3.64 51.29
CA GLN A 110 14.30 4.39 50.94
C GLN A 110 14.25 4.71 49.44
N ASN A 111 15.37 5.11 48.84
CA ASN A 111 15.44 5.38 47.40
C ASN A 111 15.25 4.09 46.56
N LYS A 112 15.79 2.95 47.03
CA LYS A 112 15.51 1.63 46.42
C LYS A 112 14.04 1.26 46.55
N ASP A 113 13.42 1.47 47.71
CA ASP A 113 12.01 1.16 47.94
C ASP A 113 11.08 2.05 47.11
N GLU A 114 11.41 3.34 46.93
CA GLU A 114 10.72 4.24 46.01
C GLU A 114 10.85 3.80 44.55
N ILE A 115 12.05 3.38 44.13
CA ILE A 115 12.29 2.84 42.79
C ILE A 115 11.47 1.55 42.58
N ILE A 116 11.47 0.65 43.57
CA ILE A 116 10.67 -0.59 43.53
C ILE A 116 9.19 -0.25 43.42
N HIS A 117 8.70 0.73 44.18
CA HIS A 117 7.30 1.15 44.12
C HIS A 117 6.93 1.74 42.76
N ARG A 118 7.77 2.61 42.19
CA ARG A 118 7.59 3.16 40.84
C ARG A 118 7.60 2.06 39.77
N LEU A 119 8.50 1.07 39.89
CA LEU A 119 8.55 -0.07 38.98
C LEU A 119 7.30 -0.94 39.10
N LYS A 120 6.79 -1.19 40.30
CA LYS A 120 5.52 -1.91 40.52
C LYS A 120 4.35 -1.19 39.86
N LEU A 121 4.25 0.13 40.02
CA LEU A 121 3.20 0.93 39.37
C LEU A 121 3.31 0.88 37.84
N LYS A 122 4.53 0.90 37.29
CA LYS A 122 4.75 0.74 35.84
C LYS A 122 4.34 -0.65 35.35
N ILE A 123 4.67 -1.70 36.09
CA ILE A 123 4.27 -3.08 35.76
C ILE A 123 2.75 -3.20 35.76
N GLN A 124 2.07 -2.70 36.79
CA GLN A 124 0.60 -2.71 36.85
C GLN A 124 -0.06 -1.93 35.71
N ALA A 125 0.52 -0.78 35.32
CA ALA A 125 0.03 -0.03 34.17
C ALA A 125 0.22 -0.80 32.86
N GLN A 126 1.34 -1.52 32.70
CA GLN A 126 1.60 -2.37 31.55
C GLN A 126 0.70 -3.60 31.51
N GLU A 127 0.42 -4.24 32.65
CA GLU A 127 -0.51 -5.37 32.75
C GLU A 127 -1.91 -4.98 32.27
N LYS A 128 -2.43 -3.83 32.71
CA LYS A 128 -3.74 -3.31 32.22
C LYS A 128 -3.73 -3.02 30.72
N HIS A 129 -2.62 -2.54 30.18
CA HIS A 129 -2.49 -2.30 28.75
C HIS A 129 -2.46 -3.61 27.95
N ILE A 130 -1.77 -4.64 28.47
CA ILE A 130 -1.76 -5.98 27.88
C ILE A 130 -3.16 -6.58 27.88
N GLU A 131 -3.88 -6.49 29.01
CA GLU A 131 -5.27 -6.95 29.14
C GLU A 131 -6.18 -6.30 28.09
N GLY A 132 -6.08 -4.97 27.92
CA GLY A 132 -6.84 -4.26 26.88
C GLY A 132 -6.50 -4.71 25.45
N ILE A 133 -5.23 -5.02 25.17
CA ILE A 133 -4.82 -5.58 23.87
C ILE A 133 -5.37 -6.99 23.67
N GLU A 134 -5.38 -7.82 24.71
CA GLU A 134 -5.92 -9.19 24.64
C GLU A 134 -7.42 -9.20 24.36
N GLU A 135 -8.18 -8.30 25.01
CA GLU A 135 -9.62 -8.14 24.74
C GLU A 135 -9.88 -7.68 23.30
N LEU A 136 -9.11 -6.69 22.81
CA LEU A 136 -9.17 -6.24 21.42
C LEU A 136 -8.83 -7.37 20.43
N HIS A 137 -7.84 -8.20 20.76
CA HIS A 137 -7.47 -9.34 19.93
C HIS A 137 -8.59 -10.39 19.89
N GLU A 138 -9.18 -10.75 21.04
CA GLU A 138 -10.26 -11.74 21.09
C GLU A 138 -11.57 -11.23 20.45
N THR A 139 -11.85 -9.92 20.50
CA THR A 139 -12.96 -9.33 19.73
C THR A 139 -12.69 -9.36 18.23
N ALA A 140 -11.50 -8.97 17.79
CA ALA A 140 -11.10 -9.03 16.37
C ALA A 140 -11.17 -10.45 15.82
N LYS A 141 -10.68 -11.44 16.59
CA LYS A 141 -10.73 -12.86 16.23
C LYS A 141 -12.17 -13.36 16.06
N ARG A 142 -13.08 -12.98 16.97
CA ARG A 142 -14.52 -13.31 16.85
C ARG A 142 -15.13 -12.72 15.57
N ILE A 143 -14.82 -11.47 15.25
CA ILE A 143 -15.30 -10.80 14.03
C ILE A 143 -14.80 -11.54 12.78
N LEU A 144 -13.50 -11.88 12.74
CA LEU A 144 -12.92 -12.61 11.60
C LEU A 144 -13.55 -13.99 11.42
N ILE A 145 -13.83 -14.71 12.51
CA ILE A 145 -14.52 -16.00 12.46
C ILE A 145 -15.93 -15.83 11.88
N GLN A 146 -16.68 -14.81 12.34
CA GLN A 146 -18.02 -14.52 11.81
C GLN A 146 -17.99 -14.19 10.32
N GLN A 147 -17.07 -13.33 9.87
CA GLN A 147 -16.90 -12.99 8.46
C GLN A 147 -16.57 -14.20 7.62
N ARG A 148 -15.62 -15.04 8.06
CA ARG A 148 -15.27 -16.30 7.39
C ARG A 148 -16.49 -17.21 7.22
N ASP A 149 -17.31 -17.34 8.27
CA ASP A 149 -18.48 -18.21 8.23
C ASP A 149 -19.59 -17.65 7.33
N MET A 150 -19.77 -16.32 7.28
CA MET A 150 -20.64 -15.66 6.32
C MET A 150 -20.19 -15.91 4.87
N PHE A 151 -18.92 -15.65 4.56
CA PHE A 151 -18.39 -15.89 3.21
C PHE A 151 -18.48 -17.37 2.82
N LYS A 152 -18.26 -18.30 3.75
CA LYS A 152 -18.43 -19.74 3.48
C LYS A 152 -19.87 -20.09 3.08
N LYS A 153 -20.87 -19.49 3.72
CA LYS A 153 -22.29 -19.67 3.36
C LYS A 153 -22.59 -19.06 1.99
N GLU A 154 -22.13 -17.85 1.74
CA GLU A 154 -22.32 -17.15 0.46
C GLU A 154 -21.70 -17.93 -0.71
N VAL A 155 -20.47 -18.42 -0.54
CA VAL A 155 -19.81 -19.28 -1.54
C VAL A 155 -20.61 -20.56 -1.81
N ALA A 156 -21.22 -21.16 -0.78
CA ALA A 156 -22.06 -22.35 -0.95
C ALA A 156 -23.32 -22.04 -1.75
N ILE A 157 -23.99 -20.91 -1.48
CA ILE A 157 -25.18 -20.44 -2.21
C ILE A 157 -24.82 -20.18 -3.68
N LEU A 158 -23.80 -19.35 -3.94
CA LEU A 158 -23.34 -19.02 -5.30
C LEU A 158 -22.95 -20.27 -6.11
N LYS A 159 -22.35 -21.26 -5.45
CA LYS A 159 -22.02 -22.54 -6.10
C LYS A 159 -23.27 -23.33 -6.49
N ASN A 160 -24.33 -23.29 -5.67
CA ASN A 160 -25.60 -23.92 -6.00
C ASN A 160 -26.32 -23.19 -7.14
N GLU A 161 -26.44 -21.86 -7.06
CA GLU A 161 -27.03 -21.03 -8.13
C GLU A 161 -26.32 -21.24 -9.47
N LYS A 162 -24.97 -21.26 -9.45
CA LYS A 162 -24.18 -21.57 -10.66
C LYS A 162 -24.53 -22.93 -11.25
N LYS A 163 -24.76 -23.94 -10.41
CA LYS A 163 -25.13 -25.29 -10.86
C LYS A 163 -26.53 -25.30 -11.45
N GLU A 164 -27.48 -24.60 -10.84
CA GLU A 164 -28.86 -24.46 -11.33
C GLU A 164 -28.89 -23.76 -12.68
N LEU A 165 -28.24 -22.60 -12.81
CA LEU A 165 -28.12 -21.86 -14.07
C LEU A 165 -27.44 -22.70 -15.16
N GLN A 166 -26.43 -23.49 -14.80
CA GLN A 166 -25.76 -24.36 -15.76
C GLN A 166 -26.69 -25.48 -16.25
N ASN A 167 -27.58 -26.01 -15.40
CA ASN A 167 -28.57 -27.00 -15.79
C ASN A 167 -29.63 -26.36 -16.70
N GLU A 168 -30.18 -25.21 -16.30
CA GLU A 168 -31.16 -24.47 -17.11
C GLU A 168 -30.60 -24.12 -18.49
N SER A 169 -29.34 -23.67 -18.57
CA SER A 169 -28.68 -23.41 -19.85
C SER A 169 -28.55 -24.65 -20.73
N LYS A 170 -28.32 -25.84 -20.15
CA LYS A 170 -28.28 -27.10 -20.91
C LYS A 170 -29.67 -27.49 -21.40
N ASP A 171 -30.69 -27.31 -20.57
CA ASP A 171 -32.08 -27.65 -20.92
C ASP A 171 -32.57 -26.75 -22.06
N LEU A 172 -32.34 -25.43 -21.97
CA LEU A 172 -32.67 -24.49 -23.04
C LEU A 172 -31.89 -24.78 -24.34
N LEU A 173 -30.61 -25.16 -24.23
CA LEU A 173 -29.83 -25.54 -25.41
C LEU A 173 -30.42 -26.79 -26.08
N LYS A 174 -30.85 -27.77 -25.29
CA LYS A 174 -31.48 -28.99 -25.79
C LYS A 174 -32.81 -28.68 -26.48
N GLU A 175 -33.66 -27.86 -25.87
CA GLU A 175 -34.92 -27.39 -26.47
C GLU A 175 -34.67 -26.64 -27.77
N ASN A 176 -33.68 -25.75 -27.81
CA ASN A 176 -33.34 -24.99 -29.02
C ASN A 176 -32.84 -25.90 -30.16
N ILE A 177 -32.06 -26.95 -29.84
CA ILE A 177 -31.67 -27.98 -30.82
C ILE A 177 -32.90 -28.73 -31.33
N GLU A 178 -33.83 -29.12 -30.44
CA GLU A 178 -35.07 -29.81 -30.81
C GLU A 178 -35.94 -28.95 -31.73
N LEU A 179 -36.19 -27.68 -31.36
CA LEU A 179 -36.91 -26.71 -32.18
C LEU A 179 -36.22 -26.44 -33.51
N GLY A 180 -34.89 -26.34 -33.53
CA GLY A 180 -34.10 -26.22 -34.76
C GLY A 180 -34.30 -27.41 -35.69
N ASN A 181 -34.31 -28.63 -35.14
CA ASN A 181 -34.59 -29.85 -35.91
C ASN A 181 -36.03 -29.87 -36.43
N GLU A 182 -37.02 -29.42 -35.65
CA GLU A 182 -38.41 -29.29 -36.10
C GLU A 182 -38.56 -28.27 -37.23
N LEU A 183 -37.91 -27.11 -37.12
CA LEU A 183 -37.88 -26.11 -38.17
C LEU A 183 -37.26 -26.64 -39.47
N ILE A 184 -36.17 -27.40 -39.37
CA ILE A 184 -35.56 -28.07 -40.54
C ILE A 184 -36.56 -29.03 -41.19
N LYS A 185 -37.21 -29.91 -40.40
CA LYS A 185 -38.23 -30.85 -40.91
C LYS A 185 -39.40 -30.11 -41.57
N LEU A 186 -39.87 -29.02 -40.99
CA LEU A 186 -40.95 -28.20 -41.56
C LEU A 186 -40.50 -27.54 -42.87
N LYS A 187 -39.29 -27.00 -42.91
CA LYS A 187 -38.72 -26.40 -44.13
C LYS A 187 -38.53 -27.42 -45.25
N GLU A 188 -38.12 -28.63 -44.92
CA GLU A 188 -38.04 -29.76 -45.88
C GLU A 188 -39.41 -30.15 -46.40
N LYS A 189 -40.42 -30.28 -45.53
CA LYS A 189 -41.82 -30.54 -45.96
C LYS A 189 -42.33 -29.44 -46.90
N ILE A 190 -42.10 -28.17 -46.56
CA ILE A 190 -42.48 -27.04 -47.41
C ILE A 190 -41.76 -27.11 -48.75
N ARG A 191 -40.43 -27.28 -48.76
CA ARG A 191 -39.64 -27.40 -50.00
C ARG A 191 -40.11 -28.56 -50.87
N ASN A 192 -40.42 -29.71 -50.29
CA ASN A 192 -40.91 -30.88 -51.03
C ASN A 192 -42.31 -30.62 -51.61
N ASN A 193 -43.15 -29.84 -50.92
CA ASN A 193 -44.44 -29.39 -51.46
C ASN A 193 -44.28 -28.42 -52.64
N TYR A 194 -43.29 -27.53 -52.62
CA TYR A 194 -43.02 -26.57 -53.71
C TYR A 194 -42.20 -27.14 -54.89
N MET A 195 -41.46 -28.23 -54.69
CA MET A 195 -40.70 -28.92 -55.75
C MET A 195 -41.59 -29.73 -56.70
N ILE A 196 -42.85 -29.98 -56.36
CA ILE A 196 -43.81 -30.61 -57.29
C ILE A 196 -44.27 -29.62 -58.37
N ASP A 197 -44.18 -28.30 -58.13
CA ASP A 197 -44.73 -27.25 -59.02
C ASP A 197 -43.69 -26.32 -59.68
N SER A 198 -42.38 -26.56 -59.56
CA SER A 198 -41.37 -25.59 -60.05
C SER A 198 -40.21 -26.20 -60.85
N THR A 199 -40.52 -26.96 -61.90
CA THR A 199 -39.60 -27.18 -63.03
C THR A 199 -39.76 -26.06 -64.06
N THR A 200 -39.36 -24.85 -63.72
CA THR A 200 -39.04 -23.80 -64.72
C THR A 200 -38.09 -22.79 -64.10
N LEU A 201 -36.78 -23.03 -64.29
CA LEU A 201 -35.74 -22.00 -64.13
C LEU A 201 -36.00 -20.91 -65.18
N SER A 202 -36.85 -19.94 -64.85
CA SER A 202 -36.99 -18.71 -65.61
C SER A 202 -35.72 -17.89 -65.38
N ASN A 203 -34.92 -17.68 -66.44
CA ASN A 203 -33.73 -16.83 -66.44
C ASN A 203 -34.11 -15.33 -66.42
N ASP A 204 -35.13 -14.95 -65.64
CA ASP A 204 -35.60 -13.58 -65.58
C ASP A 204 -34.72 -12.78 -64.61
N TYR A 205 -33.90 -11.90 -65.17
CA TYR A 205 -32.99 -11.04 -64.41
C TYR A 205 -33.75 -10.06 -63.49
N SER A 206 -35.01 -9.72 -63.84
CA SER A 206 -35.86 -8.89 -62.98
C SER A 206 -36.23 -9.60 -61.67
N GLU A 207 -36.63 -10.86 -61.77
CA GLU A 207 -37.01 -11.71 -60.63
C GLU A 207 -35.81 -11.99 -59.71
N LYS A 208 -34.60 -12.18 -60.28
CA LYS A 208 -33.35 -12.33 -59.51
C LYS A 208 -32.99 -11.10 -58.67
N LEU A 209 -33.36 -9.90 -59.13
CA LEU A 209 -33.12 -8.64 -58.43
C LEU A 209 -34.26 -8.24 -57.49
N GLY A 210 -35.32 -9.04 -57.39
CA GLY A 210 -36.52 -8.68 -56.61
C GLY A 210 -37.35 -7.57 -57.27
N LEU A 211 -37.15 -7.31 -58.56
CA LEU A 211 -37.94 -6.38 -59.35
C LEU A 211 -39.20 -7.07 -59.90
N SER A 212 -40.19 -6.28 -60.28
CA SER A 212 -41.39 -6.78 -60.97
C SER A 212 -41.02 -7.42 -62.31
N LYS A 213 -41.76 -8.44 -62.75
CA LYS A 213 -41.60 -9.07 -64.10
C LYS A 213 -41.84 -8.10 -65.27
N MET A 214 -42.45 -6.94 -64.99
CA MET A 214 -42.64 -5.85 -65.95
C MET A 214 -41.55 -4.76 -65.87
N ALA A 215 -40.53 -4.94 -65.01
CA ALA A 215 -39.47 -3.97 -64.84
C ALA A 215 -38.71 -3.76 -66.15
N SER A 216 -38.43 -2.50 -66.46
CA SER A 216 -37.71 -2.15 -67.68
C SER A 216 -36.22 -2.51 -67.57
N ASP A 217 -35.57 -2.76 -68.71
CA ASP A 217 -34.11 -2.99 -68.76
C ASP A 217 -33.31 -1.85 -68.09
N LYS A 218 -33.86 -0.62 -68.06
CA LYS A 218 -33.26 0.53 -67.38
C LYS A 218 -33.29 0.40 -65.86
N GLU A 219 -34.38 -0.13 -65.30
CA GLU A 219 -34.54 -0.38 -63.86
C GLU A 219 -33.63 -1.53 -63.41
N VAL A 220 -33.61 -2.62 -64.19
CA VAL A 220 -32.69 -3.76 -63.98
C VAL A 220 -31.23 -3.28 -63.98
N LEU A 221 -30.86 -2.39 -64.91
CA LEU A 221 -29.51 -1.84 -65.01
C LEU A 221 -29.18 -0.87 -63.85
N ALA A 222 -30.14 -0.11 -63.36
CA ALA A 222 -29.96 0.79 -62.22
C ALA A 222 -29.71 -0.01 -60.92
N GLU A 223 -30.47 -1.07 -60.69
CA GLU A 223 -30.30 -1.95 -59.53
C GLU A 223 -28.97 -2.70 -59.55
N TYR A 224 -28.58 -3.29 -60.69
CA TYR A 224 -27.26 -3.91 -60.80
C TYR A 224 -26.13 -2.92 -60.49
N LYS A 225 -26.23 -1.66 -60.95
CA LYS A 225 -25.24 -0.62 -60.61
C LYS A 225 -25.25 -0.27 -59.13
N GLY A 226 -26.42 -0.19 -58.50
CA GLY A 226 -26.56 0.01 -57.07
C GLY A 226 -25.89 -1.09 -56.26
N LEU A 227 -26.19 -2.35 -56.60
CA LEU A 227 -25.59 -3.52 -55.98
C LEU A 227 -24.07 -3.60 -56.18
N LEU A 228 -23.57 -3.31 -57.38
CA LEU A 228 -22.12 -3.26 -57.64
C LEU A 228 -21.43 -2.17 -56.82
N LYS A 229 -22.08 -1.02 -56.61
CA LYS A 229 -21.53 0.07 -55.80
C LYS A 229 -21.46 -0.34 -54.32
N ILE A 230 -22.51 -0.93 -53.77
CA ILE A 230 -22.57 -1.33 -52.36
C ILE A 230 -21.63 -2.50 -52.07
N THR A 231 -21.48 -3.42 -53.02
CA THR A 231 -20.66 -4.63 -52.82
C THR A 231 -19.19 -4.44 -53.20
N HIS A 232 -18.81 -3.28 -53.73
CA HIS A 232 -17.43 -3.00 -54.14
C HIS A 232 -16.44 -3.14 -52.97
N PRO A 233 -15.29 -3.81 -53.14
CA PRO A 233 -14.28 -3.97 -52.09
C PRO A 233 -13.79 -2.64 -51.49
N ASP A 234 -13.63 -1.61 -52.33
CA ASP A 234 -13.22 -0.25 -51.93
C ASP A 234 -14.25 0.46 -51.03
N HIS A 235 -15.48 -0.06 -50.95
CA HIS A 235 -16.56 0.44 -50.07
C HIS A 235 -16.82 -0.51 -48.89
N ASN A 236 -15.82 -1.28 -48.47
CA ASN A 236 -15.93 -2.35 -47.45
C ASN A 236 -16.91 -3.48 -47.86
N GLY A 237 -17.21 -3.61 -49.15
CA GLY A 237 -18.06 -4.67 -49.68
C GLY A 237 -17.36 -6.02 -49.80
N ASN A 238 -18.14 -7.10 -49.86
CA ASN A 238 -17.61 -8.45 -49.97
C ASN A 238 -17.16 -8.74 -51.42
N ALA A 239 -15.85 -8.95 -51.62
CA ALA A 239 -15.25 -9.20 -52.94
C ALA A 239 -15.83 -10.42 -53.68
N LYS A 240 -16.23 -11.49 -52.98
CA LYS A 240 -16.86 -12.66 -53.60
C LYS A 240 -18.26 -12.32 -54.13
N VAL A 241 -19.02 -11.55 -53.36
CA VAL A 241 -20.36 -11.09 -53.71
C VAL A 241 -20.29 -10.12 -54.89
N PHE A 242 -19.34 -9.19 -54.87
CA PHE A 242 -19.09 -8.29 -56.00
C PHE A 242 -18.79 -9.05 -57.29
N HIS A 243 -17.92 -10.06 -57.24
CA HIS A 243 -17.57 -10.82 -58.43
C HIS A 243 -18.77 -11.59 -59.01
N TYR A 244 -19.61 -12.16 -58.14
CA TYR A 244 -20.85 -12.83 -58.55
C TYR A 244 -21.81 -11.85 -59.24
N ILE A 245 -22.11 -10.72 -58.61
CA ILE A 245 -23.02 -9.70 -59.15
C ILE A 245 -22.48 -9.13 -60.46
N LYS A 246 -21.16 -8.91 -60.56
CA LYS A 246 -20.50 -8.43 -61.77
C LYS A 246 -20.64 -9.43 -62.92
N THR A 247 -20.48 -10.72 -62.64
CA THR A 247 -20.63 -11.78 -63.65
C THR A 247 -22.06 -11.86 -64.18
N ASP A 248 -23.06 -11.76 -63.29
CA ASP A 248 -24.47 -11.76 -63.68
C ASP A 248 -24.87 -10.48 -64.45
N TYR A 249 -24.35 -9.32 -64.04
CA TYR A 249 -24.50 -8.05 -64.77
C TYR A 249 -23.89 -8.10 -66.18
N ASP A 250 -22.69 -8.66 -66.32
CA ASP A 250 -22.03 -8.79 -67.62
C ASP A 250 -22.81 -9.74 -68.55
N ASN A 251 -23.43 -10.79 -67.99
CA ASN A 251 -24.32 -11.68 -68.73
C ASN A 251 -25.60 -10.96 -69.19
N PHE A 252 -26.26 -10.21 -68.29
CA PHE A 252 -27.43 -9.37 -68.63
C PHE A 252 -27.09 -8.36 -69.73
N ARG A 253 -25.91 -7.72 -69.66
CA ARG A 253 -25.47 -6.75 -70.65
C ARG A 253 -25.19 -7.39 -72.01
N LYS A 254 -24.71 -8.63 -72.04
CA LYS A 254 -24.55 -9.40 -73.28
C LYS A 254 -25.90 -9.79 -73.87
N SER A 255 -26.86 -10.23 -73.04
CA SER A 255 -28.21 -10.59 -73.51
C SER A 255 -29.02 -9.38 -73.99
N SER A 256 -28.82 -8.20 -73.39
CA SER A 256 -29.49 -6.95 -73.78
C SER A 256 -28.90 -6.34 -75.06
N LYS A 257 -27.61 -6.56 -75.36
CA LYS A 257 -26.98 -6.11 -76.62
C LYS A 257 -27.32 -6.97 -77.85
N GLY A 258 -27.88 -8.16 -77.64
CA GLY A 258 -28.27 -9.09 -78.71
C GLY A 258 -29.74 -8.97 -79.14
N LYS A 259 -30.48 -8.00 -78.58
CA LYS A 259 -31.83 -7.61 -78.97
C LYS A 259 -31.79 -6.23 -79.61
#